data_AF-A0A0G0TD76-F1
#
_entry.id   AF-A0A0G0TD76-F1
#
_cell.length_a   1.000
_cell.length_b   1.000
_cell.length_c   1.000
_cell.angle_alpha   90.00
_cell.angle_beta   90.00
_cell.angle_gamma   90.00
#
_symmetry.space_group_name_H-M   'P 1'
#
loop_
_entity.id
_entity.type
_entity.pdbx_description
1 polymer ?
#
loop_
_entity_poly.entity_id
_entity_poly.type
_entity_poly.pdbx_seq_one_letter_code
_entity_poly.pdbx_strand_id
1 'polypeptide(L)'
;MNTKSIMYVVVTGLVLNIFVLYWLFFTLSTRVDKQLSRQSIVASNSAQLAGDDEGEVVERNVTFIGPSSGCGTECVKRIDDLEREVEYLKSSLTSPAQTSQTTASVGAKEVFVPLGSGSSQSRDYEDVPGMAAYIDSSAYSTIDYVRFEGSLRIPSGVGRVYTRVYNKTDGNFVWSSEVTTETDKTYIFQSDHMSLASGNKLYQIQLKSTVGALALIESARIKIVLK
;
A
#
# COMPACT_ATOMS: atom_id res chain seq x y z
N MET A 1 -32.54 22.71 -52.61
CA MET A 1 -31.92 22.81 -51.27
C MET A 1 -30.62 23.58 -51.40
N ASN A 2 -30.47 24.71 -50.70
CA ASN A 2 -29.39 25.66 -50.94
C ASN A 2 -28.10 25.18 -50.25
N THR A 3 -27.06 24.87 -51.02
CA THR A 3 -25.79 24.28 -50.54
C THR A 3 -25.12 25.11 -49.45
N LYS A 4 -25.34 26.43 -49.45
CA LYS A 4 -24.87 27.35 -48.41
C LYS A 4 -25.49 27.08 -47.03
N SER A 5 -26.74 26.64 -46.98
CA SER A 5 -27.44 26.35 -45.73
C SER A 5 -26.94 25.05 -45.08
N ILE A 6 -26.64 24.03 -45.89
CA ILE A 6 -26.10 22.75 -45.43
C ILE A 6 -24.70 22.94 -44.84
N MET A 7 -23.85 23.74 -45.50
CA MET A 7 -22.51 24.04 -45.01
C MET A 7 -22.55 24.75 -43.64
N TYR A 8 -23.49 25.67 -43.43
CA TYR A 8 -23.61 26.39 -42.15
C TYR A 8 -23.98 25.46 -40.99
N VAL A 9 -24.92 24.53 -41.21
CA VAL A 9 -25.35 23.56 -40.19
C VAL A 9 -24.22 22.60 -39.80
N VAL A 10 -23.41 22.16 -40.76
CA VAL A 10 -22.26 21.28 -40.48
C VAL A 10 -21.18 22.02 -39.68
N VAL A 11 -20.87 23.25 -40.06
CA VAL A 11 -19.86 24.06 -39.36
C VAL A 11 -20.30 24.38 -37.94
N THR A 12 -21.56 24.77 -37.72
CA THR A 12 -22.07 25.05 -36.37
C THR A 12 -22.10 23.80 -35.51
N GLY A 13 -22.46 22.64 -36.08
CA GLY A 13 -22.40 21.35 -35.38
C GLY A 13 -20.99 20.98 -34.92
N LEU A 14 -19.97 21.19 -35.77
CA LEU A 14 -18.58 20.93 -35.42
C LEU A 14 -18.06 21.89 -34.34
N VAL A 15 -18.39 23.18 -34.44
CA VAL A 15 -17.97 24.18 -33.44
C VAL A 15 -18.60 23.88 -32.08
N LEU A 16 -19.88 23.50 -32.03
CA LEU A 16 -20.54 23.08 -30.79
C LEU A 16 -19.89 21.83 -30.18
N ASN A 17 -19.55 20.84 -31.01
CA ASN A 17 -18.89 19.61 -30.54
C ASN A 17 -17.52 19.92 -29.93
N ILE A 18 -16.71 20.74 -30.59
CA ILE A 18 -15.40 21.18 -30.09
C ILE A 18 -15.54 21.95 -28.77
N PHE A 19 -16.55 22.82 -28.66
CA PHE A 19 -16.79 23.58 -27.44
C PHE A 19 -17.16 22.68 -26.25
N VAL A 20 -17.98 21.65 -26.48
CA VAL A 20 -18.33 20.65 -25.46
C VAL A 20 -17.10 19.86 -25.03
N LEU A 21 -16.26 19.42 -25.98
CA LEU A 21 -15.01 18.71 -25.68
C LEU A 21 -14.05 19.58 -24.87
N TYR A 22 -13.92 20.87 -25.20
CA TYR A 22 -13.08 21.80 -24.47
C TYR A 22 -13.59 22.02 -23.03
N TRP A 23 -14.90 22.18 -22.86
CA TRP A 23 -15.51 22.32 -21.54
C TRP A 23 -15.32 21.08 -20.67
N LEU A 24 -15.48 19.88 -21.23
CA LEU A 24 -15.21 18.63 -20.53
C LEU A 24 -13.73 18.51 -20.13
N PHE A 25 -12.81 18.87 -21.02
CA PHE A 25 -11.37 18.84 -20.72
C PHE A 25 -11.00 19.81 -19.58
N PHE A 26 -11.55 21.03 -19.59
CA PHE A 26 -11.32 22.04 -18.53
C PHE A 26 -11.90 21.62 -17.17
N THR A 27 -13.08 21.01 -17.15
CA THR A 27 -13.65 20.47 -15.91
C THR A 27 -12.86 19.28 -15.36
N LEU A 28 -12.21 18.51 -16.24
CA LEU A 28 -11.32 17.42 -15.86
C LEU A 28 -10.01 17.94 -15.24
N SER A 29 -9.37 18.93 -15.88
CA SER A 29 -8.08 19.48 -15.40
C SER A 29 -8.21 20.13 -14.02
N THR A 30 -9.27 20.90 -13.79
CA THR A 30 -9.53 21.55 -12.48
C THR A 30 -9.76 20.57 -11.33
N ARG A 31 -10.16 19.32 -11.61
CA ARG A 31 -10.28 18.26 -10.59
C ARG A 31 -8.93 17.63 -10.27
N VAL A 32 -8.00 17.58 -11.21
CA VAL A 32 -6.66 17.02 -11.03
C VAL A 32 -5.79 17.91 -10.12
N ASP A 33 -5.86 19.23 -10.29
CA ASP A 33 -5.09 20.19 -9.47
C ASP A 33 -5.46 20.15 -7.97
N LYS A 34 -6.73 19.84 -7.67
CA LYS A 34 -7.21 19.65 -6.29
C LYS A 34 -6.69 18.37 -5.63
N GLN A 35 -6.24 17.39 -6.41
CA GLN A 35 -5.66 16.15 -5.91
C GLN A 35 -4.15 16.29 -5.68
N LEU A 36 -3.42 16.97 -6.59
CA LEU A 36 -1.99 17.23 -6.43
C LEU A 36 -1.66 18.06 -5.18
N SER A 37 -2.48 19.08 -4.89
CA SER A 37 -2.31 19.91 -3.70
C SER A 37 -2.49 19.13 -2.38
N ARG A 38 -3.35 18.09 -2.35
CA ARG A 38 -3.51 17.22 -1.19
C ARG A 38 -2.34 16.25 -0.99
N GLN A 39 -1.64 15.84 -2.06
CA GLN A 39 -0.46 14.97 -1.95
C GLN A 39 0.78 15.69 -1.40
N SER A 40 0.93 17.00 -1.67
CA SER A 40 2.09 17.77 -1.18
C SER A 40 2.14 17.94 0.35
N ILE A 41 1.00 17.85 1.05
CA ILE A 41 0.92 18.00 2.51
C ILE A 41 1.37 16.72 3.24
N VAL A 42 1.46 15.58 2.55
CA VAL A 42 1.91 14.30 3.16
C VAL A 42 3.42 14.07 2.96
N ALA A 43 4.05 14.71 1.98
CA ALA A 43 5.46 14.53 1.65
C ALA A 43 6.43 15.32 2.55
N SER A 44 5.98 16.34 3.28
CA SER A 44 6.82 17.16 4.16
C SER A 44 7.05 16.56 5.55
N ASN A 45 6.36 15.47 5.93
CA ASN A 45 6.51 14.83 7.25
C ASN A 45 7.46 13.61 7.27
N SER A 46 8.06 13.21 6.15
CA SER A 46 8.95 12.04 6.09
C SER A 46 10.44 12.37 5.89
N ALA A 47 10.81 13.65 5.80
CA ALA A 47 12.18 14.07 5.51
C ALA A 47 13.04 14.43 6.75
N GLN A 48 12.73 13.89 7.94
CA GLN A 48 13.50 14.23 9.15
C GLN A 48 13.89 13.05 10.05
N LEU A 49 13.94 11.82 9.51
CA LEU A 49 14.45 10.64 10.22
C LEU A 49 15.37 9.81 9.30
N ALA A 50 16.44 10.42 8.83
CA ALA A 50 17.59 9.71 8.27
C ALA A 50 18.85 10.53 8.55
N GLY A 51 19.52 10.19 9.65
CA GLY A 51 20.81 10.75 10.04
C GLY A 51 21.45 9.79 11.05
N ASP A 52 22.51 9.13 10.59
CA ASP A 52 23.36 8.17 11.29
C ASP A 52 23.95 8.73 12.60
N ASP A 53 24.19 7.89 13.61
CA ASP A 53 25.54 7.70 14.19
C ASP A 53 25.56 6.56 15.22
N GLU A 54 26.59 5.73 15.13
CA GLU A 54 27.03 4.80 16.18
C GLU A 54 27.70 5.58 17.33
N GLY A 55 27.45 5.18 18.58
CA GLY A 55 28.42 5.37 19.67
C GLY A 55 28.17 6.48 20.70
N GLU A 56 28.43 6.07 21.94
CA GLU A 56 28.83 6.88 23.10
C GLU A 56 27.77 7.73 23.83
N VAL A 57 27.44 7.28 25.05
CA VAL A 57 26.69 8.04 26.05
C VAL A 57 27.57 9.22 26.52
N VAL A 58 27.37 10.39 25.92
CA VAL A 58 27.90 11.65 26.43
C VAL A 58 26.78 12.40 27.15
N GLU A 59 26.88 12.42 28.47
CA GLU A 59 26.08 13.23 29.38
C GLU A 59 26.31 14.73 29.07
N ARG A 60 25.40 15.35 28.30
CA ARG A 60 25.35 16.82 28.21
C ARG A 60 24.41 17.36 29.28
N ASN A 61 25.03 17.94 30.29
CA ASN A 61 24.37 18.74 31.31
C ASN A 61 23.79 20.02 30.66
N VAL A 62 22.49 20.04 30.37
CA VAL A 62 21.81 21.23 29.87
C VAL A 62 21.46 22.12 31.06
N THR A 63 22.24 23.17 31.25
CA THR A 63 21.93 24.24 32.19
C THR A 63 20.65 24.95 31.77
N PHE A 64 19.61 24.75 32.58
CA PHE A 64 18.31 25.38 32.45
C PHE A 64 18.42 26.89 32.77
N ILE A 65 18.28 27.74 31.75
CA ILE A 65 18.05 29.17 31.95
C ILE A 65 16.56 29.35 32.22
N GLY A 66 16.26 29.92 33.39
CA GLY A 66 14.91 30.17 33.89
C GLY A 66 14.08 31.13 33.03
N PRO A 67 12.81 31.31 33.41
CA PRO A 67 11.71 31.59 32.47
C PRO A 67 11.62 33.08 32.13
N SER A 68 11.76 33.41 30.85
CA SER A 68 11.22 34.65 30.30
C SER A 68 9.85 34.38 29.69
N SER A 69 8.83 34.98 30.31
CA SER A 69 7.59 35.47 29.70
C SER A 69 6.76 34.50 28.84
N GLY A 70 5.72 33.93 29.46
CA GLY A 70 4.38 33.95 28.87
C GLY A 70 3.93 32.69 28.12
N CYS A 71 3.56 31.64 28.85
CA CYS A 71 2.41 30.83 28.44
C CYS A 71 1.22 31.27 29.28
N GLY A 72 0.30 32.03 28.66
CA GLY A 72 -0.99 32.36 29.28
C GLY A 72 -1.76 31.09 29.65
N THR A 73 -2.79 31.24 30.49
CA THR A 73 -3.64 30.13 30.97
C THR A 73 -4.26 29.28 29.85
N GLU A 74 -4.31 29.79 28.62
CA GLU A 74 -4.72 29.05 27.42
C GLU A 74 -3.67 28.04 26.94
N CYS A 75 -2.39 28.39 26.98
CA CYS A 75 -1.30 27.49 26.60
C CYS A 75 -1.18 26.32 27.57
N VAL A 76 -1.33 26.58 28.87
CA VAL A 76 -1.33 25.54 29.91
C VAL A 76 -2.48 24.57 29.71
N LYS A 77 -3.68 25.06 29.37
CA LYS A 77 -4.83 24.19 29.05
C LYS A 77 -4.61 23.33 27.81
N ARG A 78 -3.98 23.87 26.76
CA ARG A 78 -3.65 23.11 25.54
C ARG A 78 -2.64 22.00 25.81
N ILE A 79 -1.68 22.22 26.71
CA ILE A 79 -0.71 21.19 27.11
C ILE A 79 -1.43 20.08 27.88
N ASP A 80 -2.28 20.42 28.85
CA ASP A 80 -3.08 19.44 29.60
C ASP A 80 -4.02 18.62 28.68
N ASP A 81 -4.64 19.27 27.69
CA ASP A 81 -5.53 18.58 26.73
C ASP A 81 -4.73 17.66 25.79
N LEU A 82 -3.54 18.08 25.34
CA LEU A 82 -2.65 17.24 24.54
C LEU A 82 -2.12 16.04 25.35
N GLU A 83 -1.81 16.22 26.64
CA GLU A 83 -1.39 15.12 27.51
C GLU A 83 -2.51 14.06 27.67
N ARG A 84 -3.77 14.49 27.80
CA ARG A 84 -4.93 13.58 27.86
C ARG A 84 -5.18 12.86 26.55
N GLU A 85 -4.99 13.53 25.42
CA GLU A 85 -5.14 12.91 24.10
C GLU A 85 -4.03 11.86 23.86
N VAL A 86 -2.80 12.15 24.30
CA VAL A 86 -1.69 11.19 24.27
C VAL A 86 -1.95 9.99 25.18
N GLU A 87 -2.56 10.19 26.36
CA GLU A 87 -2.89 9.09 27.27
C GLU A 87 -4.05 8.22 26.74
N TYR A 88 -5.03 8.83 26.07
CA TYR A 88 -6.07 8.10 25.33
C TYR A 88 -5.49 7.29 24.17
N LEU A 89 -4.60 7.88 23.36
CA LEU A 89 -3.92 7.17 22.27
C LEU A 89 -3.01 6.05 22.77
N LYS A 90 -2.29 6.25 23.89
CA LYS A 90 -1.47 5.21 24.52
C LYS A 90 -2.31 4.04 25.05
N SER A 91 -3.47 4.33 25.66
CA SER A 91 -4.39 3.27 26.08
C SER A 91 -5.05 2.56 24.88
N SER A 92 -5.30 3.26 23.78
CA SER A 92 -5.76 2.67 22.51
C SER A 92 -4.70 1.82 21.79
N LEU A 93 -3.41 2.10 22.00
CA LEU A 93 -2.27 1.36 21.44
C LEU A 93 -1.81 0.20 22.35
N THR A 94 -2.24 0.19 23.62
CA THR A 94 -2.04 -0.91 24.58
C THR A 94 -3.26 -1.84 24.61
N SER A 95 -3.95 -1.99 23.47
CA SER A 95 -4.65 -3.25 23.23
C SER A 95 -3.57 -4.29 22.96
N PRO A 96 -3.50 -5.42 23.71
CA PRO A 96 -2.50 -6.43 23.42
C PRO A 96 -2.60 -6.77 21.94
N ALA A 97 -1.50 -6.58 21.21
CA ALA A 97 -1.41 -6.96 19.81
C ALA A 97 -1.95 -8.38 19.71
N GLN A 98 -3.17 -8.50 19.17
CA GLN A 98 -3.80 -9.77 18.94
C GLN A 98 -2.98 -10.37 17.81
N THR A 99 -1.91 -11.05 18.20
CA THR A 99 -1.17 -11.95 17.35
C THR A 99 -2.26 -12.84 16.80
N SER A 100 -2.61 -12.62 15.54
CA SER A 100 -3.54 -13.48 14.83
C SER A 100 -2.77 -14.77 14.60
N GLN A 101 -2.58 -15.54 15.68
CA GLN A 101 -2.42 -16.96 15.58
C GLN A 101 -3.71 -17.43 14.92
N THR A 102 -3.58 -17.72 13.63
CA THR A 102 -4.57 -18.52 12.92
C THR A 102 -4.63 -19.85 13.67
N THR A 103 -5.57 -19.97 14.60
CA THR A 103 -6.01 -21.26 15.12
C THR A 103 -6.53 -22.01 13.90
N ALA A 104 -5.72 -22.96 13.42
CA ALA A 104 -6.15 -23.92 12.43
C ALA A 104 -7.44 -24.55 12.97
N SER A 105 -8.57 -24.21 12.33
CA SER A 105 -9.84 -24.88 12.57
C SER A 105 -9.62 -26.35 12.29
N VAL A 106 -9.71 -27.17 13.35
CA VAL A 106 -9.67 -28.62 13.26
C VAL A 106 -10.91 -29.04 12.46
N GLY A 107 -10.76 -29.12 11.14
CA GLY A 107 -11.84 -29.40 10.18
C GLY A 107 -11.74 -28.64 8.85
N ALA A 108 -10.95 -27.56 8.77
CA ALA A 108 -10.78 -26.83 7.51
C ALA A 108 -9.68 -27.49 6.66
N LYS A 109 -10.07 -28.12 5.54
CA LYS A 109 -9.15 -28.65 4.53
C LYS A 109 -8.32 -27.54 3.85
N GLU A 110 -8.76 -26.30 3.97
CA GLU A 110 -8.11 -25.14 3.40
C GLU A 110 -7.93 -24.06 4.48
N VAL A 111 -6.72 -23.52 4.57
CA VAL A 111 -6.38 -22.39 5.43
C VAL A 111 -5.97 -21.21 4.57
N PHE A 112 -6.44 -20.02 4.93
CA PHE A 112 -6.11 -18.78 4.23
C PHE A 112 -5.34 -17.85 5.18
N VAL A 113 -4.17 -17.41 4.74
CA VAL A 113 -3.38 -16.39 5.43
C VAL A 113 -3.49 -15.09 4.63
N PRO A 114 -4.25 -14.08 5.10
CA PRO A 114 -4.36 -12.80 4.41
C PRO A 114 -3.04 -12.03 4.47
N LEU A 115 -2.63 -11.46 3.35
CA LEU A 115 -1.47 -10.57 3.23
C LEU A 115 -1.90 -9.11 2.98
N GLY A 116 -3.19 -8.86 2.79
CA GLY A 116 -3.72 -7.49 2.66
C GLY A 116 -3.63 -6.94 1.24
N SER A 117 -3.43 -5.63 1.15
CA SER A 117 -3.45 -4.86 -0.10
C SER A 117 -2.40 -3.77 -0.05
N GLY A 118 -2.00 -3.27 -1.23
CA GLY A 118 -0.93 -2.29 -1.32
C GLY A 118 -0.61 -1.89 -2.75
N SER A 119 0.43 -1.09 -2.89
CA SER A 119 0.86 -0.59 -4.20
C SER A 119 2.35 -0.32 -4.26
N SER A 120 2.88 -0.32 -5.47
CA SER A 120 4.28 -0.04 -5.76
C SER A 120 4.43 0.62 -7.14
N GLN A 121 5.47 1.41 -7.32
CA GLN A 121 5.87 1.96 -8.63
C GLN A 121 7.31 1.57 -9.00
N SER A 122 7.96 0.70 -8.22
CA SER A 122 9.35 0.37 -8.44
C SER A 122 9.58 -0.41 -9.72
N ARG A 123 10.74 -0.15 -10.34
CA ARG A 123 11.23 -0.88 -11.51
C ARG A 123 11.92 -2.20 -11.16
N ASP A 124 12.29 -2.34 -9.89
CA ASP A 124 12.84 -3.56 -9.31
C ASP A 124 11.83 -4.16 -8.34
N TYR A 125 12.08 -5.40 -7.91
CA TYR A 125 11.25 -6.00 -6.86
C TYR A 125 11.47 -5.24 -5.56
N GLU A 126 10.41 -4.65 -5.04
CA GLU A 126 10.39 -4.02 -3.73
C GLU A 126 9.30 -4.63 -2.84
N ASP A 127 9.56 -4.62 -1.53
CA ASP A 127 8.59 -5.05 -0.54
C ASP A 127 7.44 -4.05 -0.47
N VAL A 128 6.20 -4.55 -0.57
CA VAL A 128 5.02 -3.69 -0.46
C VAL A 128 4.72 -3.44 1.02
N PRO A 129 4.72 -2.18 1.50
CA PRO A 129 4.48 -1.89 2.90
C PRO A 129 3.16 -2.46 3.40
N GLY A 130 3.19 -3.10 4.57
CA GLY A 130 1.99 -3.66 5.21
C GLY A 130 1.52 -5.00 4.63
N MET A 131 2.23 -5.57 3.65
CA MET A 131 1.84 -6.84 3.02
C MET A 131 2.71 -8.03 3.44
N ALA A 132 2.73 -8.28 4.75
CA ALA A 132 3.51 -9.36 5.34
C ALA A 132 2.69 -10.20 6.33
N ALA A 133 3.01 -11.49 6.43
CA ALA A 133 2.50 -12.34 7.50
C ALA A 133 3.53 -13.38 7.92
N TYR A 134 3.54 -13.69 9.21
CA TYR A 134 4.24 -14.86 9.74
C TYR A 134 3.42 -16.10 9.45
N ILE A 135 4.06 -17.12 8.88
CA ILE A 135 3.46 -18.43 8.64
C ILE A 135 4.37 -19.46 9.27
N ASP A 136 3.84 -20.20 10.23
CA ASP A 136 4.50 -21.36 10.82
C ASP A 136 4.05 -22.61 10.10
N SER A 137 4.91 -23.13 9.22
CA SER A 137 4.62 -24.34 8.46
C SER A 137 4.40 -25.56 9.37
N SER A 138 4.95 -25.55 10.59
CA SER A 138 4.86 -26.66 11.56
C SER A 138 3.54 -26.67 12.32
N ALA A 139 2.79 -25.56 12.29
CA ALA A 139 1.45 -25.47 12.87
C ALA A 139 0.37 -26.15 12.01
N TYR A 140 0.70 -26.52 10.77
CA TYR A 140 -0.19 -27.23 9.86
C TYR A 140 0.08 -28.73 9.87
N SER A 141 -0.99 -29.52 9.70
CA SER A 141 -0.85 -30.94 9.36
C SER A 141 -0.24 -31.11 7.96
N THR A 142 -0.13 -32.34 7.47
CA THR A 142 0.45 -32.64 6.16
C THR A 142 -0.15 -31.77 5.05
N ILE A 143 0.66 -30.83 4.56
CA ILE A 143 0.29 -29.92 3.48
C ILE A 143 0.25 -30.71 2.16
N ASP A 144 -0.84 -30.54 1.41
CA ASP A 144 -0.99 -31.04 0.04
C ASP A 144 -0.32 -30.08 -0.95
N TYR A 145 -0.77 -28.82 -0.96
CA TYR A 145 -0.16 -27.76 -1.76
C TYR A 145 -0.42 -26.37 -1.17
N VAL A 146 0.38 -25.40 -1.60
CA VAL A 146 0.22 -23.98 -1.25
C VAL A 146 0.13 -23.16 -2.54
N ARG A 147 -0.72 -22.14 -2.54
CA ARG A 147 -0.87 -21.18 -3.65
C ARG A 147 -0.91 -19.75 -3.14
N PHE A 148 -0.33 -18.85 -3.92
CA PHE A 148 -0.51 -17.42 -3.75
C PHE A 148 -1.69 -16.95 -4.60
N GLU A 149 -2.69 -16.34 -3.97
CA GLU A 149 -3.89 -15.85 -4.64
C GLU A 149 -4.06 -14.37 -4.39
N GLY A 150 -4.63 -13.65 -5.35
CA GLY A 150 -4.92 -12.24 -5.16
C GLY A 150 -5.56 -11.58 -6.38
N SER A 151 -5.60 -10.25 -6.32
CA SER A 151 -6.08 -9.40 -7.39
C SER A 151 -5.10 -8.26 -7.67
N LEU A 152 -4.68 -8.15 -8.93
CA LEU A 152 -3.65 -7.21 -9.39
C LEU A 152 -4.21 -6.35 -10.53
N ARG A 153 -3.86 -5.06 -10.58
CA ARG A 153 -4.14 -4.20 -11.75
C ARG A 153 -3.12 -3.10 -11.93
N ILE A 154 -3.09 -2.56 -13.14
CA ILE A 154 -2.24 -1.43 -13.53
C ILE A 154 -3.16 -0.26 -13.92
N PRO A 155 -3.50 0.68 -13.02
CA PRO A 155 -4.51 1.70 -13.34
C PRO A 155 -4.22 2.55 -14.58
N SER A 156 -2.95 2.68 -14.98
CA SER A 156 -2.57 3.37 -16.21
C SER A 156 -2.77 2.54 -17.49
N GLY A 157 -2.88 1.22 -17.39
CA GLY A 157 -2.94 0.30 -18.52
C GLY A 157 -1.65 0.21 -19.34
N VAL A 158 -0.53 0.70 -18.80
CA VAL A 158 0.75 0.76 -19.52
C VAL A 158 1.79 -0.11 -18.83
N GLY A 159 2.42 -0.97 -19.63
CA GLY A 159 3.50 -1.85 -19.20
C GLY A 159 3.00 -3.13 -18.54
N ARG A 160 3.92 -3.79 -17.87
CA ARG A 160 3.71 -5.07 -17.19
C ARG A 160 4.11 -4.97 -15.72
N VAL A 161 3.31 -5.59 -14.87
CA VAL A 161 3.56 -5.70 -13.44
C VAL A 161 3.72 -7.15 -13.05
N TYR A 162 4.68 -7.40 -12.16
CA TYR A 162 4.97 -8.69 -11.55
C TYR A 162 4.70 -8.59 -10.05
N THR A 163 4.16 -9.66 -9.49
CA THR A 163 4.01 -9.85 -8.05
C THR A 163 4.58 -11.21 -7.67
N ARG A 164 5.22 -11.32 -6.52
CA ARG A 164 5.73 -12.59 -6.01
C ARG A 164 5.75 -12.60 -4.48
N VAL A 165 5.87 -13.79 -3.91
CA VAL A 165 6.09 -13.97 -2.47
C VAL A 165 7.59 -14.05 -2.20
N TYR A 166 8.05 -13.33 -1.16
CA TYR A 166 9.42 -13.31 -0.69
C TYR A 166 9.49 -13.78 0.77
N ASN A 167 10.36 -14.73 1.06
CA ASN A 167 10.64 -15.14 2.43
C ASN A 167 11.67 -14.16 3.01
N LYS A 168 11.19 -13.22 3.83
CA LYS A 168 12.01 -12.17 4.43
C LYS A 168 12.96 -12.72 5.50
N THR A 169 12.57 -13.81 6.17
CA THR A 169 13.40 -14.46 7.20
C THR A 169 14.64 -15.12 6.61
N ASP A 170 14.49 -15.83 5.49
CA ASP A 170 15.59 -16.58 4.86
C ASP A 170 16.24 -15.83 3.69
N GLY A 171 15.69 -14.69 3.28
CA GLY A 171 16.28 -13.80 2.29
C GLY A 171 16.15 -14.29 0.84
N ASN A 172 15.19 -15.17 0.55
CA ASN A 172 14.99 -15.74 -0.78
C ASN A 172 13.55 -15.56 -1.28
N PHE A 173 13.39 -15.50 -2.60
CA PHE A 173 12.06 -15.56 -3.20
C PHE A 173 11.48 -16.97 -3.08
N VAL A 174 10.15 -17.04 -3.01
CA VAL A 174 9.43 -18.31 -3.02
C VAL A 174 9.23 -18.75 -4.46
N TRP A 175 9.80 -19.90 -4.82
CA TRP A 175 9.67 -20.48 -6.16
C TRP A 175 8.21 -20.70 -6.54
N SER A 176 7.90 -20.51 -7.82
CA SER A 176 6.55 -20.69 -8.39
C SER A 176 5.46 -19.77 -7.82
N SER A 177 5.83 -18.72 -7.07
CA SER A 177 4.90 -17.72 -6.55
C SER A 177 4.70 -16.50 -7.45
N GLU A 178 5.51 -16.34 -8.49
CA GLU A 178 5.47 -15.16 -9.34
C GLU A 178 4.27 -15.18 -10.29
N VAL A 179 3.58 -14.05 -10.37
CA VAL A 179 2.46 -13.83 -11.29
C VAL A 179 2.65 -12.48 -11.98
N THR A 180 2.23 -12.40 -13.24
CA THR A 180 2.35 -11.20 -14.06
C THR A 180 1.02 -10.78 -14.66
N THR A 181 0.85 -9.49 -14.90
CA THR A 181 -0.28 -8.95 -15.67
C THR A 181 0.09 -7.69 -16.44
N GLU A 182 -0.69 -7.37 -17.46
CA GLU A 182 -0.58 -6.16 -18.29
C GLU A 182 -1.92 -5.39 -18.36
N THR A 183 -2.93 -5.82 -17.60
CA THR A 183 -4.28 -5.25 -17.70
C THR A 183 -4.50 -4.04 -16.81
N ASP A 184 -5.33 -3.13 -17.29
CA ASP A 184 -5.86 -1.98 -16.57
C ASP A 184 -7.01 -2.33 -15.63
N LYS A 185 -7.62 -3.50 -15.83
CA LYS A 185 -8.71 -4.05 -15.03
C LYS A 185 -8.19 -4.94 -13.91
N THR A 186 -9.03 -5.16 -12.89
CA THR A 186 -8.74 -6.13 -11.83
C THR A 186 -8.55 -7.53 -12.42
N TYR A 187 -7.33 -8.04 -12.33
CA TYR A 187 -6.96 -9.41 -12.70
C TYR A 187 -6.86 -10.27 -11.44
N ILE A 188 -7.79 -11.22 -11.31
CA ILE A 188 -7.78 -12.22 -10.24
C ILE A 188 -6.85 -13.36 -10.66
N PHE A 189 -5.93 -13.72 -9.78
CA PHE A 189 -4.91 -14.72 -10.09
C PHE A 189 -4.76 -15.77 -8.99
N GLN A 190 -4.19 -16.90 -9.41
CA GLN A 190 -3.62 -17.92 -8.55
C GLN A 190 -2.26 -18.31 -9.12
N SER A 191 -1.23 -18.40 -8.27
CA SER A 191 0.08 -18.90 -8.67
C SER A 191 0.04 -20.42 -8.91
N ASP A 192 1.14 -20.92 -9.46
CA ASP A 192 1.45 -22.34 -9.41
C ASP A 192 1.63 -22.83 -7.97
N HIS A 193 1.73 -24.15 -7.80
CA HIS A 193 2.01 -24.75 -6.51
C HIS A 193 3.39 -24.32 -6.01
N MET A 194 3.40 -23.73 -4.83
CA MET A 194 4.61 -23.29 -4.15
C MET A 194 4.83 -24.06 -2.85
N SER A 195 6.06 -24.03 -2.35
CA SER A 195 6.44 -24.65 -1.08
C SER A 195 6.83 -23.58 -0.06
N LEU A 196 6.36 -23.75 1.16
CA LEU A 196 6.78 -22.92 2.29
C LEU A 196 8.04 -23.51 2.91
N ALA A 197 8.97 -22.65 3.31
CA ALA A 197 10.10 -23.04 4.12
C ALA A 197 9.63 -23.51 5.50
N SER A 198 10.40 -24.40 6.12
CA SER A 198 10.04 -25.01 7.40
C SER A 198 10.09 -24.01 8.57
N GLY A 199 9.12 -24.12 9.48
CA GLY A 199 9.04 -23.34 10.71
C GLY A 199 8.32 -22.00 10.53
N ASN A 200 8.46 -21.12 11.53
CA ASN A 200 7.86 -19.79 11.51
C ASN A 200 8.70 -18.81 10.68
N LYS A 201 8.17 -18.43 9.51
CA LYS A 201 8.84 -17.54 8.54
C LYS A 201 7.97 -16.34 8.21
N LEU A 202 8.59 -15.18 8.02
CA LEU A 202 7.94 -13.96 7.56
C LEU A 202 7.89 -13.95 6.04
N TYR A 203 6.68 -14.03 5.49
CA TYR A 203 6.44 -13.90 4.05
C TYR A 203 5.94 -12.50 3.74
N GLN A 204 6.50 -11.91 2.69
CA GLN A 204 6.27 -10.53 2.25
C GLN A 204 5.93 -10.54 0.76
N ILE A 205 4.96 -9.72 0.34
CA ILE A 205 4.70 -9.52 -1.08
C ILE A 205 5.68 -8.52 -1.66
N GLN A 206 6.23 -8.85 -2.83
CA GLN A 206 7.03 -7.95 -3.65
C GLN A 206 6.31 -7.61 -4.94
N LEU A 207 6.39 -6.35 -5.34
CA LEU A 207 5.89 -5.86 -6.62
C LEU A 207 7.03 -5.30 -7.46
N LYS A 208 6.88 -5.41 -8.77
CA LYS A 208 7.78 -4.83 -9.77
C LYS A 208 6.99 -4.37 -10.98
N SER A 209 7.27 -3.17 -11.47
CA SER A 209 6.68 -2.61 -12.69
C SER A 209 7.74 -2.34 -13.75
N THR A 210 7.58 -2.91 -14.94
CA THR A 210 8.57 -2.76 -16.04
C THR A 210 8.86 -1.32 -16.43
N VAL A 211 7.87 -0.43 -16.31
CA VAL A 211 7.98 0.98 -16.75
C VAL A 211 7.92 1.96 -15.58
N GLY A 212 7.76 1.46 -14.35
CA GLY A 212 7.47 2.28 -13.16
C GLY A 212 6.02 2.77 -13.09
N ALA A 213 5.10 2.12 -13.80
CA ALA A 213 3.67 2.36 -13.64
C ALA A 213 3.19 1.85 -12.27
N LEU A 214 2.18 2.50 -11.70
CA LEU A 214 1.55 2.09 -10.46
C LEU A 214 0.96 0.68 -10.58
N ALA A 215 1.56 -0.24 -9.83
CA ALA A 215 1.06 -1.57 -9.57
C ALA A 215 0.17 -1.52 -8.33
N LEU A 216 -1.08 -1.98 -8.44
CA LEU A 216 -2.00 -2.08 -7.31
C LEU A 216 -2.40 -3.53 -7.09
N ILE A 217 -2.18 -4.02 -5.87
CA ILE A 217 -2.70 -5.31 -5.42
C ILE A 217 -3.82 -5.04 -4.42
N GLU A 218 -5.05 -5.42 -4.78
CA GLU A 218 -6.25 -5.04 -4.01
C GLU A 218 -6.56 -6.04 -2.90
N SER A 219 -6.14 -7.29 -3.08
CA SER A 219 -6.21 -8.35 -2.09
C SER A 219 -5.16 -9.40 -2.42
N ALA A 220 -4.49 -9.90 -1.39
CA ALA A 220 -3.55 -11.00 -1.50
C ALA A 220 -3.69 -11.92 -0.29
N ARG A 221 -3.54 -13.22 -0.53
CA ARG A 221 -3.55 -14.25 0.50
C ARG A 221 -2.77 -15.48 0.06
N ILE A 222 -2.28 -16.23 1.03
CA ILE A 222 -1.71 -17.56 0.82
C ILE A 222 -2.78 -18.59 1.16
N LYS A 223 -3.11 -19.44 0.20
CA LYS A 223 -4.00 -20.59 0.37
C LYS A 223 -3.16 -21.83 0.64
N ILE A 224 -3.39 -22.47 1.77
CA ILE A 224 -2.74 -23.73 2.19
C ILE A 224 -3.80 -24.81 2.17
N VAL A 225 -3.59 -25.86 1.40
CA VAL A 225 -4.48 -27.03 1.36
C VAL A 225 -3.83 -28.19 2.09
N LEU A 226 -4.58 -28.80 2.99
CA LEU A 226 -4.16 -29.92 3.82
C LEU A 226 -4.69 -31.24 3.22
N LYS A 227 -3.97 -32.34 3.46
CA LYS A 227 -4.37 -33.68 3.01
C LYS A 227 -5.54 -34.24 3.81
#